data_AF-A0AAV8HA19-F1
#
_entry.id   AF-A0AAV8HA19-F1
#
_cell.length_a   1.000
_cell.length_b   1.000
_cell.length_c   1.000
_cell.angle_alpha   90.00
_cell.angle_beta   90.00
_cell.angle_gamma   90.00
#
_symmetry.space_group_name_H-M   'P 1'
#
loop_
_entity.id
_entity.type
_entity.pdbx_description
1 polymer ?
#
loop_
_entity_poly.entity_id
_entity_poly.type
_entity_poly.pdbx_seq_one_letter_code
_entity_poly.pdbx_strand_id
1 'polypeptide(L)'
;MVRGLAWTDEIKRALPEEQGRIISWAPQHKVLAHRAVGCFVTHSGWNSTLESIVEGVPMLCWPFFLDQQINSRFVSEIWQVGLDMKDIRNRDVVEKMVREMMEGESAARFRKSARDLADAVKESISDGGSSFREFHRLIEDIKSMSIGQ
;
A
#
# COMPACT_ATOMS: atom_id res chain seq x y z
N MET A 1 2.17 16.98 9.75
CA MET A 1 1.33 17.67 8.74
C MET A 1 2.24 18.58 7.94
N VAL A 2 2.64 18.18 6.73
CA VAL A 2 3.47 19.02 5.86
C VAL A 2 2.61 20.16 5.34
N ARG A 3 2.97 21.42 5.63
CA ARG A 3 2.34 22.60 5.04
C ARG A 3 2.77 22.70 3.57
N GLY A 4 2.05 22.03 2.67
CA GLY A 4 2.47 21.73 1.29
C GLY A 4 1.87 22.61 0.18
N LEU A 5 1.32 23.78 0.48
CA LEU A 5 0.57 24.56 -0.51
C LEU A 5 1.46 25.30 -1.53
N ALA A 6 2.69 25.69 -1.19
CA ALA A 6 3.52 26.49 -2.11
C ALA A 6 4.13 25.65 -3.25
N TRP A 7 4.63 24.45 -2.95
CA TRP A 7 5.34 23.61 -3.92
C TRP A 7 4.39 22.86 -4.87
N THR A 8 3.14 22.62 -4.45
CA THR A 8 2.18 21.86 -5.27
C THR A 8 1.78 22.60 -6.54
N ASP A 9 1.70 23.93 -6.51
CA ASP A 9 1.38 24.73 -7.71
C ASP A 9 2.55 24.80 -8.70
N GLU A 10 3.79 24.84 -8.20
CA GLU A 10 4.98 24.77 -9.06
C GLU A 10 5.04 23.42 -9.80
N ILE A 11 4.83 22.31 -9.09
CA ILE A 11 4.86 20.99 -9.72
C ILE A 11 3.68 20.82 -10.70
N LYS A 12 2.48 21.32 -10.37
CA LYS A 12 1.34 21.30 -11.30
C LYS A 12 1.62 22.04 -12.61
N ARG A 13 2.36 23.16 -12.56
CA ARG A 13 2.76 23.89 -13.78
C ARG A 13 3.82 23.14 -14.59
N ALA A 14 4.69 22.40 -13.90
CA ALA A 14 5.78 21.65 -14.53
C ALA A 14 5.34 20.28 -15.07
N LEU A 15 4.20 19.73 -14.63
CA LEU A 15 3.67 18.42 -15.03
C LEU A 15 2.63 18.57 -16.14
N PRO A 16 2.90 18.11 -17.37
CA PRO A 16 1.91 18.11 -18.44
C PRO A 16 0.68 17.25 -18.10
N GLU A 17 -0.53 17.69 -18.46
CA GLU A 17 -1.78 17.02 -18.07
C GLU A 17 -1.88 15.58 -18.60
N GLU A 18 -1.26 15.30 -19.74
CA GLU A 18 -1.16 13.96 -20.33
C GLU A 18 -0.19 13.03 -19.60
N GLN A 19 0.72 13.56 -18.77
CA GLN A 19 1.73 12.78 -18.03
C GLN A 19 1.33 12.48 -16.58
N GLY A 20 0.44 13.28 -15.98
CA GLY A 20 -0.05 13.02 -14.63
C GLY A 20 -0.93 14.11 -14.06
N ARG A 21 -1.44 13.87 -12.85
CA ARG A 21 -2.30 14.83 -12.12
C ARG A 21 -1.88 14.92 -10.66
N ILE A 22 -1.93 16.14 -10.12
CA ILE A 22 -1.70 16.41 -8.70
C ILE A 22 -3.00 16.93 -8.10
N ILE A 23 -3.57 16.13 -7.20
CA ILE A 23 -4.82 16.42 -6.51
C ILE A 23 -4.59 16.36 -5.00
N SER A 24 -5.33 17.17 -4.25
CA SER A 24 -5.22 17.22 -2.78
C SER A 24 -5.76 15.96 -2.10
N TRP A 25 -6.69 15.26 -2.75
CA TRP A 25 -7.28 14.03 -2.28
C TRP A 25 -7.73 13.18 -3.47
N ALA A 26 -7.51 11.87 -3.35
CA ALA A 26 -7.93 10.89 -4.33
C ALA A 26 -8.78 9.81 -3.62
N PRO A 27 -9.74 9.18 -4.31
CA PRO A 27 -10.39 7.98 -3.81
C PRO A 27 -9.39 6.81 -3.86
N GLN A 28 -8.42 6.79 -2.93
CA GLN A 28 -7.21 5.95 -2.97
C GLN A 28 -7.52 4.49 -3.28
N HIS A 29 -8.45 3.87 -2.56
CA HIS A 29 -8.86 2.50 -2.81
C HIS A 29 -9.35 2.26 -4.25
N LYS A 30 -10.15 3.17 -4.83
CA LYS A 30 -10.59 3.07 -6.23
C LYS A 30 -9.45 3.25 -7.23
N VAL A 31 -8.45 4.07 -6.88
CA VAL A 31 -7.24 4.22 -7.70
C VAL A 31 -6.44 2.93 -7.68
N LEU A 32 -6.19 2.36 -6.50
CA LEU A 32 -5.44 1.10 -6.33
C LEU A 32 -6.14 -0.08 -7.01
N ALA A 33 -7.47 -0.15 -6.97
CA ALA A 33 -8.26 -1.18 -7.66
C ALA A 33 -8.24 -1.04 -9.20
N HIS A 34 -7.73 0.07 -9.73
CA HIS A 34 -7.74 0.31 -11.18
C HIS A 34 -6.57 -0.40 -11.85
N ARG A 35 -6.87 -1.22 -12.88
CA ARG A 35 -5.89 -2.04 -13.63
C ARG A 35 -4.68 -1.29 -14.22
N ALA A 36 -4.78 0.03 -14.35
CA ALA A 36 -3.69 0.87 -14.89
C ALA A 36 -2.61 1.19 -13.83
N VAL A 37 -2.86 0.92 -12.55
CA VAL A 37 -1.88 1.14 -11.48
C VAL A 37 -0.90 -0.02 -11.45
N GLY A 38 0.39 0.27 -11.64
CA GLY A 38 1.47 -0.72 -11.61
C GLY A 38 2.28 -0.75 -10.31
N CYS A 39 2.30 0.35 -9.56
CA CYS A 39 3.05 0.50 -8.31
C CYS A 39 2.45 1.63 -7.48
N PHE A 40 2.49 1.49 -6.16
CA PHE A 40 2.06 2.50 -5.19
C PHE A 40 3.24 3.02 -4.37
N VAL A 41 3.61 4.29 -4.57
CA VAL A 41 4.57 4.98 -3.69
C VAL A 41 3.83 5.41 -2.42
N THR A 42 4.24 4.92 -1.27
CA THR A 42 3.50 5.09 -0.01
C THR A 42 4.41 5.30 1.17
N HIS A 43 3.96 6.08 2.14
CA HIS A 43 4.59 6.20 3.46
C HIS A 43 4.45 4.96 4.36
N SER A 44 3.83 3.87 3.89
CA SER A 44 3.64 2.63 4.65
C SER A 44 2.76 2.74 5.91
N GLY A 45 1.81 3.68 5.91
CA GLY A 45 0.74 3.68 6.91
C GLY A 45 -0.17 2.45 6.76
N TRP A 46 -0.57 1.84 7.87
CA TRP A 46 -1.23 0.52 7.89
C TRP A 46 -2.46 0.39 6.98
N ASN A 47 -3.35 1.39 6.98
CA ASN A 47 -4.55 1.37 6.14
C ASN A 47 -4.19 1.37 4.64
N SER A 48 -3.28 2.26 4.21
CA SER A 48 -2.81 2.31 2.83
C SER A 48 -2.09 1.03 2.41
N THR A 49 -1.35 0.41 3.34
CA THR A 49 -0.69 -0.89 3.11
C THR A 49 -1.74 -1.99 2.90
N LEU A 50 -2.77 -2.07 3.74
CA LEU A 50 -3.86 -3.05 3.57
C LEU A 50 -4.63 -2.86 2.26
N GLU A 51 -4.96 -1.62 1.89
CA GLU A 51 -5.62 -1.33 0.61
C GLU A 51 -4.76 -1.81 -0.58
N SER A 52 -3.44 -1.56 -0.55
CA SER A 52 -2.53 -2.02 -1.60
C SER A 52 -2.43 -3.55 -1.65
N ILE A 53 -2.41 -4.21 -0.49
CA ILE A 53 -2.36 -5.68 -0.40
C ILE A 53 -3.63 -6.30 -0.98
N VAL A 54 -4.82 -5.82 -0.59
CA VAL A 54 -6.10 -6.36 -1.08
C VAL A 54 -6.24 -6.22 -2.60
N GLU A 55 -5.75 -5.10 -3.16
CA GLU A 55 -5.76 -4.86 -4.61
C GLU A 55 -4.58 -5.51 -5.35
N GLY A 56 -3.64 -6.13 -4.62
CA GLY A 56 -2.48 -6.80 -5.22
C GLY A 56 -1.50 -5.84 -5.91
N VAL A 57 -1.40 -4.61 -5.42
CA VAL A 57 -0.53 -3.57 -5.97
C VAL A 57 0.82 -3.57 -5.22
N PRO A 58 1.95 -3.71 -5.94
CA PRO A 58 3.29 -3.58 -5.34
C PRO A 58 3.55 -2.19 -4.76
N MET A 59 4.34 -2.13 -3.68
CA MET A 59 4.59 -0.88 -2.95
C MET A 59 6.06 -0.41 -3.01
N LEU A 60 6.27 0.88 -3.27
CA LEU A 60 7.54 1.56 -3.02
C LEU A 60 7.38 2.37 -1.74
N CYS A 61 7.97 1.87 -0.66
CA CYS A 61 7.81 2.41 0.68
C CYS A 61 8.76 3.57 0.93
N TRP A 62 8.23 4.69 1.44
CA TRP A 62 8.99 5.86 1.89
C TRP A 62 8.52 6.27 3.30
N PRO A 63 8.86 5.48 4.33
CA PRO A 63 8.32 5.67 5.68
C PRO A 63 8.86 6.95 6.35
N PHE A 64 8.05 7.57 7.20
CA PHE A 64 8.43 8.80 7.93
C PHE A 64 8.49 8.61 9.45
N PHE A 65 7.49 7.98 10.09
CA PHE A 65 7.43 7.90 11.55
C PHE A 65 6.67 6.67 12.10
N LEU A 66 6.99 6.29 13.34
CA LEU A 66 6.36 5.25 14.15
C LEU A 66 6.43 3.84 13.54
N ASP A 67 5.28 3.26 13.25
CA ASP A 67 5.09 1.89 12.77
C ASP A 67 5.37 1.79 11.26
N GLN A 68 5.45 2.92 10.54
CA GLN A 68 5.71 2.96 9.09
C GLN A 68 7.01 2.26 8.72
N GLN A 69 8.05 2.40 9.54
CA GLN A 69 9.35 1.76 9.35
C GLN A 69 9.22 0.23 9.46
N ILE A 70 8.41 -0.24 10.40
CA ILE A 70 8.17 -1.68 10.60
C ILE A 70 7.34 -2.20 9.42
N ASN A 71 6.25 -1.53 9.08
CA ASN A 71 5.39 -1.90 7.95
C ASN A 71 6.18 -1.95 6.64
N SER A 72 7.04 -0.96 6.39
CA SER A 72 7.96 -0.91 5.24
C SER A 72 8.86 -2.15 5.17
N ARG A 73 9.43 -2.57 6.31
CA ARG A 73 10.27 -3.76 6.39
C ARG A 73 9.48 -5.05 6.13
N PHE A 74 8.23 -5.14 6.57
CA PHE A 74 7.36 -6.27 6.22
C PHE A 74 7.12 -6.33 4.71
N VAL A 75 6.85 -5.18 4.09
CA VAL A 75 6.66 -5.08 2.64
C VAL A 75 7.90 -5.54 1.86
N SER A 76 9.09 -5.08 2.24
CA SER A 76 10.31 -5.36 1.49
C SER A 76 10.95 -6.72 1.79
N GLU A 77 11.04 -7.10 3.07
CA GLU A 77 11.84 -8.26 3.50
C GLU A 77 11.00 -9.52 3.74
N ILE A 78 9.75 -9.37 4.20
CA ILE A 78 8.93 -10.50 4.66
C ILE A 78 7.96 -10.95 3.57
N TRP A 79 7.09 -10.05 3.12
CA TRP A 79 6.11 -10.32 2.08
C TRP A 79 6.71 -10.21 0.67
N GLN A 80 7.83 -9.49 0.54
CA GLN A 80 8.53 -9.29 -0.73
C GLN A 80 7.59 -8.76 -1.83
N VAL A 81 6.70 -7.83 -1.45
CA VAL A 81 5.72 -7.18 -2.34
C VAL A 81 6.15 -5.76 -2.74
N GLY A 82 7.39 -5.37 -2.45
CA GLY A 82 7.85 -4.02 -2.65
C GLY A 82 9.31 -3.76 -2.28
N LEU A 83 9.67 -2.49 -2.28
CA LEU A 83 11.00 -1.98 -1.90
C LEU A 83 10.88 -0.91 -0.82
N ASP A 84 11.90 -0.81 0.03
CA ASP A 84 12.05 0.26 1.03
C ASP A 84 13.05 1.31 0.54
N MET A 85 12.57 2.53 0.32
CA MET A 85 13.37 3.70 -0.06
C MET A 85 14.17 4.30 1.10
N LYS A 86 13.86 3.91 2.34
CA LYS A 86 14.47 4.43 3.57
C LYS A 86 14.39 5.96 3.58
N ASP A 87 15.49 6.63 3.93
CA ASP A 87 15.61 8.08 3.95
C ASP A 87 16.21 8.66 2.65
N ILE A 88 16.17 7.94 1.54
CA ILE A 88 16.75 8.39 0.26
C ILE A 88 15.96 9.59 -0.28
N ARG A 89 16.66 10.69 -0.59
CA ARG A 89 16.09 11.92 -1.18
C ARG A 89 16.71 12.29 -2.52
N ASN A 90 17.41 11.37 -3.15
CA ASN A 90 18.07 11.60 -4.44
C ASN A 90 17.12 11.23 -5.60
N ARG A 91 16.86 12.19 -6.50
CA ARG A 91 15.96 12.02 -7.65
C ARG A 91 16.31 10.79 -8.51
N ASP A 92 17.58 10.63 -8.86
CA ASP A 92 18.01 9.56 -9.78
C ASP A 92 17.84 8.18 -9.14
N VAL A 93 18.02 8.08 -7.82
CA VAL A 93 17.77 6.85 -7.09
C VAL A 93 16.26 6.55 -7.02
N VAL A 94 15.44 7.56 -6.74
CA VAL A 94 13.97 7.41 -6.75
C VAL A 94 13.48 6.95 -8.13
N GLU A 95 13.95 7.58 -9.20
CA GLU A 95 13.59 7.19 -10.57
C GLU A 95 13.95 5.72 -10.84
N LYS A 96 15.19 5.31 -10.50
CA LYS A 96 15.64 3.93 -10.68
C LYS A 96 14.79 2.93 -9.92
N MET A 97 14.42 3.23 -8.67
CA MET A 97 13.57 2.34 -7.87
C MET A 97 12.15 2.23 -8.44
N VAL A 98 11.56 3.34 -8.89
CA VAL A 98 10.25 3.33 -9.56
C VAL A 98 10.32 2.51 -10.84
N ARG A 99 11.37 2.71 -11.65
CA ARG A 99 11.57 1.97 -12.89
C ARG A 99 11.75 0.47 -12.65
N GLU A 100 12.55 0.10 -11.65
CA GLU A 100 12.75 -1.30 -11.25
C GLU A 100 11.42 -1.97 -10.86
N MET A 101 10.55 -1.25 -10.16
CA MET A 101 9.24 -1.77 -9.77
C MET A 101 8.24 -1.88 -10.92
N MET A 102 8.28 -0.97 -11.89
CA MET A 102 7.35 -0.95 -13.01
C MET A 102 7.76 -1.95 -14.10
N GLU A 103 9.04 -1.92 -14.50
CA GLU A 103 9.53 -2.61 -15.71
C GLU A 103 10.88 -3.33 -15.54
N GLY A 104 11.49 -3.27 -14.35
CA GLY A 104 12.77 -3.92 -14.08
C GLY A 104 12.70 -5.44 -13.91
N GLU A 105 13.86 -6.04 -13.65
CA GLU A 105 14.02 -7.50 -13.56
C GLU A 105 13.18 -8.08 -12.41
N SER A 106 13.06 -7.36 -11.29
CA SER A 106 12.27 -7.79 -10.13
C SER A 106 10.79 -7.48 -10.25
N ALA A 107 10.35 -6.68 -11.24
CA ALA A 107 8.97 -6.20 -11.35
C ALA A 107 7.95 -7.35 -11.42
N ALA A 108 8.26 -8.40 -12.20
CA ALA A 108 7.42 -9.58 -12.32
C ALA A 108 7.28 -10.34 -10.99
N ARG A 109 8.37 -10.43 -10.21
CA ARG A 109 8.37 -11.04 -8.87
C ARG A 109 7.48 -10.25 -7.93
N PHE A 110 7.63 -8.93 -7.86
CA PHE A 110 6.79 -8.11 -6.97
C PHE A 110 5.31 -8.21 -7.31
N ARG A 111 4.95 -8.16 -8.60
CA ARG A 111 3.56 -8.36 -9.05
C ARG A 111 3.02 -9.74 -8.68
N LYS A 112 3.86 -10.79 -8.79
CA LYS A 112 3.46 -12.13 -8.37
C LYS A 112 3.23 -12.19 -6.86
N SER A 113 4.19 -11.76 -6.04
CA SER A 113 4.06 -11.76 -4.59
C SER A 113 2.86 -10.95 -4.11
N ALA A 114 2.62 -9.78 -4.73
CA ALA A 114 1.48 -8.93 -4.37
C ALA A 114 0.14 -9.62 -4.68
N ARG A 115 0.01 -10.31 -5.82
CA ARG A 115 -1.18 -11.11 -6.15
C ARG A 115 -1.36 -12.30 -5.21
N ASP A 116 -0.30 -13.08 -4.99
CA ASP A 116 -0.35 -14.24 -4.11
C ASP A 116 -0.79 -13.83 -2.68
N LEU A 117 -0.28 -12.71 -2.17
CA LEU A 117 -0.69 -12.16 -0.89
C LEU A 117 -2.13 -11.64 -0.90
N ALA A 118 -2.54 -10.96 -1.97
CA ALA A 118 -3.92 -10.49 -2.14
C ALA A 118 -4.92 -11.67 -2.10
N ASP A 119 -4.60 -12.76 -2.79
CA ASP A 119 -5.43 -13.97 -2.83
C ASP A 119 -5.51 -14.62 -1.45
N ALA A 120 -4.39 -14.75 -0.73
CA ALA A 120 -4.36 -15.28 0.63
C ALA A 120 -5.18 -14.42 1.62
N VAL A 121 -5.13 -13.09 1.49
CA VAL A 121 -5.94 -12.17 2.31
C VAL A 121 -7.42 -12.28 1.96
N LYS A 122 -7.78 -12.40 0.67
CA LYS A 122 -9.17 -12.59 0.25
C LYS A 122 -9.74 -13.92 0.76
N GLU A 123 -8.94 -14.98 0.73
CA GLU A 123 -9.31 -16.27 1.30
C GLU A 123 -9.56 -16.17 2.82
N SER A 124 -8.69 -15.48 3.56
CA SER A 124 -8.81 -15.38 5.02
C SER A 124 -10.07 -14.65 5.49
N ILE A 125 -10.57 -13.69 4.72
CA ILE A 125 -11.78 -12.91 5.02
C ILE A 125 -13.06 -13.47 4.39
N SER A 126 -12.95 -14.41 3.46
CA SER A 126 -14.11 -15.06 2.83
C SER A 126 -14.89 -15.92 3.82
N ASP A 127 -16.11 -16.33 3.44
CA ASP A 127 -16.96 -17.16 4.28
C ASP A 127 -16.24 -18.44 4.70
N GLY A 128 -16.15 -18.65 6.01
CA GLY A 128 -15.40 -19.77 6.58
C GLY A 128 -13.89 -19.59 6.60
N GLY A 129 -13.32 -18.47 6.16
CA GLY A 129 -11.91 -18.11 6.27
C GLY A 129 -11.43 -17.88 7.72
N SER A 130 -10.12 -17.80 7.93
CA SER A 130 -9.56 -17.66 9.30
C SER A 130 -9.99 -16.37 9.99
N SER A 131 -9.78 -15.22 9.37
CA SER A 131 -10.19 -13.91 9.93
C SER A 131 -11.71 -13.81 10.08
N PHE A 132 -12.48 -14.39 9.15
CA PHE A 132 -13.93 -14.48 9.25
C PHE A 132 -14.36 -15.22 10.54
N ARG A 133 -13.79 -16.41 10.78
CA ARG A 133 -14.10 -17.23 11.97
C ARG A 133 -13.67 -16.56 13.27
N GLU A 134 -12.50 -15.93 13.30
CA GLU A 134 -12.01 -15.23 14.50
C GLU A 134 -12.86 -13.99 14.81
N PHE A 135 -13.32 -13.27 13.79
CA PHE A 135 -14.27 -12.17 13.99
C PHE A 135 -15.62 -12.66 14.52
N HIS A 136 -16.13 -13.80 14.03
CA HIS A 136 -17.35 -14.42 14.56
C HIS A 136 -17.17 -14.89 16.00
N ARG A 137 -16.01 -15.46 16.35
CA ARG A 137 -15.69 -15.82 17.74
C ARG A 137 -15.76 -14.61 18.65
N LEU A 138 -15.13 -13.50 18.25
CA LEU A 138 -15.17 -12.24 19.00
C LEU A 138 -16.61 -11.75 19.23
N ILE A 139 -17.49 -11.85 18.22
CA ILE A 139 -18.91 -11.49 18.35
C ILE A 139 -19.61 -12.37 19.39
N GLU A 140 -19.43 -13.69 19.32
CA GLU A 140 -20.05 -14.62 20.27
C GLU A 140 -19.55 -14.42 21.69
N ASP A 141 -18.25 -14.14 21.86
CA ASP A 141 -17.66 -13.83 23.16
C ASP A 141 -18.34 -12.58 23.77
N ILE A 142 -18.47 -11.49 23.00
CA ILE A 142 -19.15 -10.26 23.44
C ILE A 142 -20.62 -10.51 23.82
N LYS A 143 -21.34 -11.31 23.04
CA LYS A 143 -22.74 -11.67 23.33
C LYS A 143 -22.84 -12.46 24.64
N SER A 144 -21.94 -13.42 24.86
CA SER A 144 -21.92 -14.23 26.07
C SER A 144 -21.65 -13.40 27.33
N MET A 145 -20.83 -12.36 27.23
CA MET A 145 -20.58 -11.40 28.31
C MET A 145 -21.77 -10.48 28.59
N SER A 146 -22.58 -10.18 27.57
CA SER A 146 -23.73 -9.27 27.68
C SER A 146 -24.99 -9.95 28.24
N ILE A 147 -25.07 -11.29 28.16
CA ILE A 147 -26.21 -12.09 28.66
C ILE A 147 -26.00 -12.51 30.13
N GLY A 148 -24.81 -12.25 30.70
CA GLY A 148 -24.47 -12.51 32.10
C GLY A 148 -24.77 -11.38 33.09
N GLN A 149 -25.56 -10.37 32.71
CA GLN A 149 -26.07 -9.30 33.61
C GLN A 149 -27.58 -9.39 33.78
#